data_AF-A0A3S0BJG2-F1
#
_entry.id   AF-A0A3S0BJG2-F1
#
_cell.length_a   1.000
_cell.length_b   1.000
_cell.length_c   1.000
_cell.angle_alpha   90.00
_cell.angle_beta   90.00
_cell.angle_gamma   90.00
#
_symmetry.space_group_name_H-M   'P 1'
#
loop_
_entity.id
_entity.type
_entity.pdbx_description
1 polymer ?
#
loop_
_entity_poly.entity_id
_entity_poly.type
_entity_poly.pdbx_seq_one_letter_code
_entity_poly.pdbx_strand_id
1 'polypeptide(L)'
;MCGIAGYVGNSKNIKQTFNLITLLLSKSETRGVDATGYWASTNKNIFYHKEPTRSSFFVKKQDWQDLKKYDFNLFLSHARGATKCFGNPIENLNNHPFTNSNKSLALVHNGKLNEIRFDLLRKRFIIKGNCDSELILRIIESCESEEKNNQRLQGIAKVFSYIDDGHMAVALGEKLKSKSVLYLFRNEHRPLWVIDVTKSLGQFFFISDISFWEESLEELKIKKTRNQKIFELPENQIWKIQSNLKFEKYEIEEKDKKIIEMDFGTINLKNKPFLNELITKLDSEDRIVLTQKDLKQYCSKLKENLKKIKKYKNPINSKIFIQKYFDDILMNMIDILKEIDKESDVT
;
A
#
# COMPACT_ATOMS: atom_id res chain seq x y z
N MET A 1 10.81 -9.32 1.31
CA MET A 1 10.44 -8.59 0.06
C MET A 1 8.99 -8.20 0.20
N CYS A 2 8.50 -7.08 -0.31
CA CYS A 2 7.09 -6.75 -0.11
C CYS A 2 6.19 -7.38 -1.18
N GLY A 3 4.90 -7.40 -0.90
CA GLY A 3 3.85 -7.74 -1.86
C GLY A 3 3.05 -6.49 -2.23
N ILE A 4 2.88 -6.23 -3.53
CA ILE A 4 2.01 -5.18 -4.06
C ILE A 4 0.87 -5.84 -4.82
N ALA A 5 -0.35 -5.33 -4.63
CA ALA A 5 -1.49 -5.66 -5.48
C ALA A 5 -2.40 -4.44 -5.65
N GLY A 6 -3.19 -4.42 -6.72
CA GLY A 6 -4.16 -3.36 -6.94
C GLY A 6 -4.78 -3.39 -8.32
N TYR A 7 -5.60 -2.39 -8.60
CA TYR A 7 -6.26 -2.24 -9.89
C TYR A 7 -6.67 -0.81 -10.18
N VAL A 8 -6.98 -0.52 -11.45
CA VAL A 8 -7.55 0.74 -11.93
C VAL A 8 -8.65 0.47 -12.95
N GLY A 9 -9.71 1.27 -12.90
CA GLY A 9 -10.92 1.12 -13.73
C GLY A 9 -12.18 0.87 -12.90
N ASN A 10 -13.34 1.19 -13.47
CA ASN A 10 -14.63 0.90 -12.84
C ASN A 10 -15.00 -0.58 -13.03
N SER A 11 -15.54 -1.19 -11.98
CA SER A 11 -15.82 -2.62 -12.00
C SER A 11 -17.10 -2.95 -12.75
N LYS A 12 -17.06 -3.95 -13.64
CA LYS A 12 -18.26 -4.60 -14.19
C LYS A 12 -18.93 -5.55 -13.19
N ASN A 13 -18.19 -6.00 -12.17
CA ASN A 13 -18.68 -6.88 -11.11
C ASN A 13 -17.93 -6.59 -9.82
N ILE A 14 -18.50 -5.69 -9.00
CA ILE A 14 -17.90 -5.18 -7.77
C ILE A 14 -17.58 -6.32 -6.80
N LYS A 15 -18.49 -7.29 -6.65
CA LYS A 15 -18.29 -8.43 -5.75
C LYS A 15 -17.11 -9.31 -6.19
N GLN A 16 -17.01 -9.62 -7.48
CA GLN A 16 -15.91 -10.42 -8.00
C GLN A 16 -14.58 -9.68 -7.90
N THR A 17 -14.58 -8.38 -8.17
CA THR A 17 -13.40 -7.51 -8.02
C THR A 17 -12.92 -7.45 -6.58
N PHE A 18 -13.85 -7.26 -5.64
CA PHE A 18 -13.55 -7.25 -4.22
C PHE A 18 -13.00 -8.59 -3.72
N ASN A 19 -13.59 -9.71 -4.17
CA ASN A 19 -13.08 -11.04 -3.85
C ASN A 19 -11.66 -11.26 -4.41
N LEU A 20 -11.41 -10.83 -5.65
CA LEU A 20 -10.09 -10.91 -6.27
C LEU A 20 -9.06 -10.10 -5.49
N ILE A 21 -9.29 -8.80 -5.25
CA ILE A 21 -8.31 -7.98 -4.51
C ILE A 21 -8.11 -8.47 -3.07
N THR A 22 -9.13 -9.05 -2.45
CA THR A 22 -9.04 -9.70 -1.14
C THR A 22 -8.07 -10.87 -1.16
N LEU A 23 -8.19 -11.77 -2.14
CA LEU A 23 -7.26 -12.89 -2.27
C LEU A 23 -5.87 -12.43 -2.68
N LEU A 24 -5.74 -11.51 -3.64
CA LEU A 24 -4.44 -10.96 -4.05
C LEU A 24 -3.68 -10.37 -2.85
N LEU A 25 -4.37 -9.57 -2.01
CA LEU A 25 -3.78 -9.03 -0.79
C LEU A 25 -3.42 -10.15 0.19
N SER A 26 -4.32 -11.10 0.44
CA SER A 26 -4.06 -12.22 1.34
C SER A 26 -2.89 -13.12 0.89
N LYS A 27 -2.73 -13.39 -0.41
CA LYS A 27 -1.61 -14.19 -0.93
C LYS A 27 -0.29 -13.42 -0.89
N SER A 28 -0.35 -12.09 -0.95
CA SER A 28 0.83 -11.23 -0.84
C SER A 28 1.55 -11.32 0.52
N GLU A 29 0.90 -11.91 1.54
CA GLU A 29 1.50 -12.28 2.84
C GLU A 29 2.78 -13.13 2.69
N THR A 30 2.83 -13.99 1.67
CA THR A 30 4.00 -14.85 1.39
C THR A 30 5.28 -14.05 1.16
N ARG A 31 5.15 -12.76 0.78
CA ARG A 31 6.28 -11.85 0.64
C ARG A 31 6.51 -11.04 1.92
N GLY A 32 5.45 -10.52 2.55
CA GLY A 32 5.54 -9.66 3.73
C GLY A 32 4.47 -9.93 4.80
N VAL A 33 4.89 -10.06 6.05
CA VAL A 33 4.02 -10.42 7.20
C VAL A 33 3.94 -9.33 8.27
N ASP A 34 4.69 -8.24 8.15
CA ASP A 34 4.88 -7.33 9.28
C ASP A 34 3.78 -6.27 9.38
N ALA A 35 3.27 -5.80 8.24
CA ALA A 35 2.20 -4.81 8.19
C ALA A 35 1.40 -4.91 6.89
N THR A 36 0.16 -4.45 6.91
CA THR A 36 -0.73 -4.45 5.75
C THR A 36 -1.46 -3.12 5.65
N GLY A 37 -1.68 -2.64 4.43
CA GLY A 37 -2.48 -1.45 4.21
C GLY A 37 -3.06 -1.35 2.81
N TYR A 38 -3.99 -0.42 2.65
CA TYR A 38 -4.57 -0.07 1.37
C TYR A 38 -4.87 1.43 1.28
N TRP A 39 -4.90 1.90 0.04
CA TRP A 39 -5.45 3.19 -0.35
C TRP A 39 -6.35 2.92 -1.54
N ALA A 40 -7.55 3.49 -1.55
CA ALA A 40 -8.48 3.34 -2.63
C ALA A 40 -9.25 4.62 -2.87
N SER A 41 -9.72 4.82 -4.09
CA SER A 41 -10.55 5.97 -4.43
C SER A 41 -11.83 5.56 -5.12
N THR A 42 -12.89 6.30 -4.85
CA THR A 42 -14.11 6.35 -5.67
C THR A 42 -14.14 7.68 -6.44
N ASN A 43 -15.25 7.98 -7.10
CA ASN A 43 -15.40 9.29 -7.75
C ASN A 43 -15.39 10.46 -6.76
N LYS A 44 -15.77 10.23 -5.50
CA LYS A 44 -15.93 11.27 -4.46
C LYS A 44 -14.95 11.13 -3.31
N ASN A 45 -14.68 9.91 -2.88
CA ASN A 45 -14.08 9.63 -1.57
C ASN A 45 -12.74 8.93 -1.71
N ILE A 46 -11.90 9.10 -0.70
CA ILE A 46 -10.63 8.39 -0.51
C ILE A 46 -10.78 7.50 0.71
N PHE A 47 -10.36 6.26 0.56
CA PHE A 47 -10.33 5.28 1.63
C PHE A 47 -8.87 4.93 1.90
N TYR A 48 -8.48 4.95 3.16
CA TYR A 48 -7.09 4.73 3.53
C TYR A 48 -7.02 4.06 4.88
N HIS A 49 -6.29 2.96 4.95
CA HIS A 49 -6.06 2.27 6.20
C HIS A 49 -4.78 1.45 6.14
N LYS A 50 -4.09 1.32 7.28
CA LYS A 50 -2.90 0.50 7.42
C LYS A 50 -2.68 0.16 8.88
N GLU A 51 -2.14 -1.02 9.12
CA GLU A 51 -1.94 -1.56 10.46
C GLU A 51 -0.75 -2.54 10.50
N PRO A 52 -0.09 -2.68 11.66
CA PRO A 52 0.99 -3.66 11.88
C PRO A 52 0.42 -5.09 12.01
N THR A 53 -0.22 -5.60 10.96
CA THR A 53 -0.83 -6.93 10.97
C THR A 53 -0.64 -7.66 9.66
N ARG A 54 -0.70 -8.99 9.71
CA ARG A 54 -0.59 -9.83 8.51
C ARG A 54 -1.83 -9.69 7.63
N SER A 55 -1.64 -9.76 6.32
CA SER A 55 -2.71 -9.48 5.37
C SER A 55 -3.87 -10.48 5.46
N SER A 56 -3.61 -11.75 5.79
CA SER A 56 -4.64 -12.79 5.97
C SER A 56 -5.56 -12.55 7.19
N PHE A 57 -5.11 -11.77 8.18
CA PHE A 57 -5.94 -11.28 9.28
C PHE A 57 -6.61 -9.96 8.93
N PHE A 58 -5.86 -9.04 8.31
CA PHE A 58 -6.35 -7.73 7.87
C PHE A 58 -7.63 -7.87 7.04
N VAL A 59 -7.64 -8.76 6.03
CA VAL A 59 -8.79 -8.96 5.15
C VAL A 59 -10.01 -9.59 5.84
N LYS A 60 -9.86 -10.16 7.04
CA LYS A 60 -10.98 -10.73 7.81
C LYS A 60 -11.64 -9.70 8.75
N LYS A 61 -11.05 -8.52 8.92
CA LYS A 61 -11.61 -7.46 9.76
C LYS A 61 -12.87 -6.90 9.13
N GLN A 62 -13.82 -6.47 9.97
CA GLN A 62 -15.09 -5.91 9.50
C GLN A 62 -14.88 -4.69 8.60
N ASP A 63 -13.88 -3.86 8.93
CA ASP A 63 -13.55 -2.66 8.16
C ASP A 63 -13.15 -2.98 6.71
N TRP A 64 -12.41 -4.08 6.50
CA TRP A 64 -12.13 -4.58 5.16
C TRP A 64 -13.41 -5.10 4.49
N GLN A 65 -14.19 -5.92 5.20
CA GLN A 65 -15.42 -6.51 4.67
C GLN A 65 -16.47 -5.47 4.28
N ASP A 66 -16.49 -4.32 4.95
CA ASP A 66 -17.39 -3.20 4.64
C ASP A 66 -17.03 -2.51 3.31
N LEU A 67 -15.82 -2.72 2.79
CA LEU A 67 -15.40 -2.16 1.51
C LEU A 67 -16.13 -2.80 0.31
N LYS A 68 -16.68 -4.02 0.46
CA LYS A 68 -17.32 -4.79 -0.61
C LYS A 68 -18.51 -4.09 -1.28
N LYS A 69 -19.05 -3.03 -0.66
CA LYS A 69 -20.21 -2.26 -1.14
C LYS A 69 -19.82 -1.08 -2.04
N TYR A 70 -18.53 -0.76 -2.17
CA TYR A 70 -18.07 0.38 -2.95
C TYR A 70 -17.46 -0.08 -4.27
N ASP A 71 -17.76 0.67 -5.34
CA ASP A 71 -17.05 0.58 -6.61
C ASP A 71 -15.84 1.53 -6.58
N PHE A 72 -14.67 0.97 -6.27
CA PHE A 72 -13.42 1.71 -6.35
C PHE A 72 -12.95 1.77 -7.79
N ASN A 73 -12.52 2.95 -8.21
CA ASN A 73 -11.99 3.17 -9.56
C ASN A 73 -10.45 3.10 -9.61
N LEU A 74 -9.82 3.03 -8.44
CA LEU A 74 -8.39 2.81 -8.23
C LEU A 74 -8.18 2.24 -6.82
N PHE A 75 -7.39 1.17 -6.72
CA PHE A 75 -7.08 0.48 -5.47
C PHE A 75 -5.61 0.11 -5.44
N LEU A 76 -4.92 0.44 -4.35
CA LEU A 76 -3.55 0.06 -4.07
C LEU A 76 -3.53 -0.67 -2.73
N SER A 77 -2.91 -1.84 -2.67
CA SER A 77 -2.70 -2.59 -1.44
C SER A 77 -1.27 -3.09 -1.33
N HIS A 78 -0.85 -3.30 -0.09
CA HIS A 78 0.52 -3.67 0.20
C HIS A 78 0.60 -4.56 1.44
N ALA A 79 1.39 -5.62 1.33
CA ALA A 79 1.87 -6.43 2.45
C ALA A 79 3.37 -6.18 2.63
N ARG A 80 3.75 -5.60 3.76
CA ARG A 80 5.11 -5.15 4.06
C ARG A 80 5.92 -6.28 4.68
N GLY A 81 7.10 -6.54 4.11
CA GLY A 81 8.17 -7.25 4.79
C GLY A 81 9.23 -6.22 5.20
N ALA A 82 9.21 -5.81 6.46
CA ALA A 82 10.05 -4.73 6.97
C ALA A 82 11.52 -5.11 6.96
N THR A 83 12.35 -4.22 6.42
CA THR A 83 13.80 -4.33 6.49
C THR A 83 14.30 -3.67 7.77
N LYS A 84 15.25 -4.29 8.47
CA LYS A 84 15.75 -3.80 9.77
C LYS A 84 16.22 -2.34 9.76
N CYS A 85 16.76 -1.84 8.64
CA CYS A 85 17.31 -0.49 8.53
C CYS A 85 16.24 0.61 8.29
N PHE A 86 14.98 0.24 7.99
CA PHE A 86 13.94 1.21 7.63
C PHE A 86 12.69 1.01 8.48
N GLY A 87 12.60 1.77 9.58
CA GLY A 87 11.36 2.04 10.33
C GLY A 87 10.61 0.82 10.89
N ASN A 88 10.39 0.77 12.20
CA ASN A 88 9.69 -0.34 12.84
C ASN A 88 8.25 -0.47 12.30
N PRO A 89 7.82 -1.66 11.83
CA PRO A 89 6.46 -1.87 11.33
C PRO A 89 5.37 -1.70 12.38
N ILE A 90 5.68 -1.74 13.68
CA ILE A 90 4.72 -1.45 14.76
C ILE A 90 4.13 -0.04 14.64
N GLU A 91 4.91 0.89 14.09
CA GLU A 91 4.51 2.27 13.82
C GLU A 91 3.97 2.39 12.40
N ASN A 92 2.71 2.77 12.28
CA ASN A 92 2.05 2.93 10.98
C ASN A 92 2.70 3.99 10.10
N LEU A 93 3.36 5.00 10.67
CA LEU A 93 4.14 5.97 9.90
C LEU A 93 5.19 5.33 8.99
N ASN A 94 5.67 4.11 9.32
CA ASN A 94 6.64 3.37 8.51
C ASN A 94 5.98 2.39 7.52
N ASN A 95 4.65 2.25 7.56
CA ASN A 95 3.92 1.27 6.76
C ASN A 95 3.29 1.90 5.53
N HIS A 96 3.26 1.13 4.43
CA HIS A 96 2.55 1.51 3.22
C HIS A 96 1.02 1.37 3.39
N PRO A 97 0.22 2.12 2.60
CA PRO A 97 0.67 3.14 1.64
C PRO A 97 1.19 4.42 2.29
N PHE A 98 2.17 5.06 1.65
CA PHE A 98 2.59 6.42 2.01
C PHE A 98 1.69 7.43 1.32
N THR A 99 1.35 8.52 2.00
CA THR A 99 0.41 9.52 1.47
C THR A 99 0.93 10.95 1.61
N ASN A 100 0.45 11.84 0.75
CA ASN A 100 0.66 13.27 0.91
C ASN A 100 -0.28 13.87 1.97
N SER A 101 -0.11 15.17 2.27
CA SER A 101 -0.78 15.83 3.40
C SER A 101 -2.30 15.71 3.39
N ASN A 102 -2.92 15.72 2.20
CA ASN A 102 -4.37 15.64 2.01
C ASN A 102 -4.84 14.26 1.51
N LYS A 103 -3.97 13.25 1.56
CA LYS A 103 -4.22 11.86 1.13
C LYS A 103 -4.63 11.68 -0.33
N SER A 104 -4.54 12.73 -1.17
CA SER A 104 -4.88 12.65 -2.60
C SER A 104 -3.87 11.86 -3.42
N LEU A 105 -2.65 11.71 -2.92
CA LEU A 105 -1.57 10.97 -3.55
C LEU A 105 -1.15 9.83 -2.60
N ALA A 106 -1.00 8.63 -3.13
CA ALA A 106 -0.61 7.45 -2.37
C ALA A 106 0.42 6.60 -3.13
N LEU A 107 1.38 6.03 -2.42
CA LEU A 107 2.46 5.23 -3.01
C LEU A 107 2.65 3.90 -2.25
N VAL A 108 2.72 2.82 -3.02
CA VAL A 108 3.19 1.50 -2.56
C VAL A 108 4.45 1.11 -3.33
N HIS A 109 5.43 0.53 -2.63
CA HIS A 109 6.76 0.27 -3.18
C HIS A 109 7.30 -1.06 -2.68
N ASN A 110 7.76 -1.89 -3.62
CA ASN A 110 8.47 -3.12 -3.34
C ASN A 110 9.91 -2.94 -3.79
N GLY A 111 10.82 -2.89 -2.82
CA GLY A 111 12.17 -2.48 -3.09
C GLY A 111 12.85 -1.95 -1.84
N LYS A 112 14.06 -1.43 -2.03
CA LYS A 112 14.87 -0.82 -0.99
C LYS A 112 15.82 0.17 -1.65
N LEU A 113 15.92 1.38 -1.10
CA LEU A 113 16.97 2.34 -1.46
C LEU A 113 18.30 2.01 -0.77
N ASN A 114 19.41 2.45 -1.36
CA ASN A 114 20.69 2.50 -0.67
C ASN A 114 20.61 3.42 0.56
N GLU A 115 21.17 2.98 1.69
CA GLU A 115 21.11 3.69 2.97
C GLU A 115 21.81 5.05 2.91
N ILE A 116 22.95 5.14 2.21
CA ILE A 116 23.69 6.39 2.02
C ILE A 116 22.84 7.38 1.21
N ARG A 117 22.24 6.91 0.10
CA ARG A 117 21.33 7.74 -0.70
C ARG A 117 20.14 8.21 0.11
N PHE A 118 19.53 7.33 0.90
CA PHE A 118 18.43 7.68 1.79
C PHE A 118 18.83 8.76 2.81
N ASP A 119 19.96 8.59 3.50
CA ASP A 119 20.44 9.53 4.52
C ASP A 119 20.82 10.89 3.95
N LEU A 120 21.31 10.93 2.71
CA LEU A 120 21.56 12.18 1.99
C LEU A 120 20.25 12.87 1.61
N LEU A 121 19.33 12.15 0.98
CA LEU A 121 18.10 12.70 0.43
C LEU A 121 17.10 13.12 1.52
N ARG A 122 17.05 12.46 2.68
CA ARG A 122 16.17 12.86 3.80
C ARG A 122 16.55 14.21 4.43
N LYS A 123 17.77 14.71 4.21
CA LYS A 123 18.18 16.06 4.61
C LYS A 123 17.52 17.14 3.74
N ARG A 124 17.25 16.79 2.47
CA ARG A 124 16.57 17.64 1.48
C ARG A 124 15.05 17.49 1.53
N PHE A 125 14.55 16.27 1.59
CA PHE A 125 13.12 15.96 1.56
C PHE A 125 12.63 15.52 2.93
N ILE A 126 11.80 16.34 3.57
CA ILE A 126 11.28 16.05 4.90
C ILE A 126 10.29 14.86 4.84
N ILE A 127 10.59 13.83 5.62
CA ILE A 127 9.75 12.63 5.83
C ILE A 127 9.27 12.57 7.29
N LYS A 128 8.13 11.95 7.54
CA LYS A 128 7.58 11.77 8.89
C LYS A 128 8.07 10.47 9.54
N GLY A 129 8.07 9.39 8.77
CA GLY A 129 8.55 8.09 9.21
C GLY A 129 10.05 7.92 8.93
N ASN A 130 10.52 6.69 9.12
CA ASN A 130 11.87 6.26 8.79
C ASN A 130 11.83 5.17 7.71
N CYS A 131 11.11 5.42 6.61
CA CYS A 131 11.02 4.51 5.48
C CYS A 131 11.38 5.22 4.17
N ASP A 132 12.27 4.60 3.42
CA ASP A 132 12.73 5.02 2.09
C ASP A 132 11.58 5.28 1.09
N SER A 133 10.49 4.55 1.21
CA SER A 133 9.34 4.68 0.32
C SER A 133 8.61 6.01 0.50
N GLU A 134 8.66 6.60 1.71
CA GLU A 134 8.15 7.96 1.93
C GLU A 134 8.99 8.98 1.15
N LEU A 135 10.31 8.79 1.12
CA LEU A 135 11.21 9.68 0.40
C LEU A 135 10.90 9.69 -1.11
N ILE A 136 10.64 8.53 -1.72
CA ILE A 136 10.20 8.44 -3.13
C ILE A 136 8.95 9.32 -3.36
N LEU A 137 7.96 9.21 -2.47
CA LEU A 137 6.75 10.02 -2.55
C LEU A 137 7.04 11.52 -2.45
N ARG A 138 7.93 11.93 -1.54
CA ARG A 138 8.31 13.34 -1.37
C ARG A 138 9.05 13.89 -2.58
N ILE A 139 9.93 13.11 -3.21
CA ILE A 139 10.60 13.50 -4.47
C ILE A 139 9.55 13.76 -5.55
N ILE A 140 8.61 12.83 -5.75
CA ILE A 140 7.56 12.97 -6.77
C ILE A 140 6.64 14.16 -6.45
N GLU A 141 6.30 14.37 -5.18
CA GLU A 141 5.43 15.47 -4.76
C GLU A 141 6.10 16.85 -4.90
N SER A 142 7.41 16.93 -4.68
CA SER A 142 8.19 18.17 -4.70
C SER A 142 8.34 18.82 -6.07
N CYS A 143 8.18 18.04 -7.15
CA CYS A 143 8.29 18.61 -8.48
C CYS A 143 7.13 19.56 -8.72
N GLU A 144 7.39 20.78 -9.14
CA GLU A 144 6.39 21.70 -9.66
C GLU A 144 6.57 21.76 -11.18
N SER A 145 5.49 21.88 -11.93
CA SER A 145 5.52 21.95 -13.40
C SER A 145 4.62 23.08 -13.86
N GLU A 146 5.11 23.91 -14.78
CA GLU A 146 4.32 24.96 -15.44
C GLU A 146 3.18 24.35 -16.27
N GLU A 147 3.39 23.15 -16.82
CA GLU A 147 2.35 22.34 -17.43
C GLU A 147 1.66 21.45 -16.38
N LYS A 148 0.41 21.80 -16.05
CA LYS A 148 -0.43 21.11 -15.05
C LYS A 148 -0.62 19.58 -15.23
N ASN A 149 -0.11 18.98 -16.30
CA ASN A 149 -0.30 17.56 -16.64
C ASN A 149 0.99 16.71 -16.64
N ASN A 150 2.17 17.29 -16.40
CA ASN A 150 3.45 16.58 -16.51
C ASN A 150 4.22 16.45 -15.18
N GLN A 151 3.74 17.12 -14.12
CA GLN A 151 4.40 17.18 -12.81
C GLN A 151 4.76 15.81 -12.22
N ARG A 152 3.86 14.81 -12.31
CA ARG A 152 4.11 13.47 -11.78
C ARG A 152 5.15 12.70 -12.58
N LEU A 153 5.14 12.85 -13.91
CA LEU A 153 6.13 12.18 -14.77
C LEU A 153 7.52 12.77 -14.54
N GLN A 154 7.64 14.10 -14.43
CA GLN A 154 8.88 14.77 -14.03
C GLN A 154 9.36 14.33 -12.64
N GLY A 155 8.43 14.21 -11.69
CA GLY A 155 8.70 13.68 -10.35
C GLY A 155 9.27 12.27 -10.38
N ILE A 156 8.66 11.38 -11.18
CA ILE A 156 9.13 10.01 -11.36
C ILE A 156 10.50 10.00 -12.06
N ALA A 157 10.73 10.83 -13.08
CA ALA A 157 12.03 10.96 -13.73
C ALA A 157 13.14 11.37 -12.73
N LYS A 158 12.85 12.31 -11.82
CA LYS A 158 13.80 12.67 -10.74
C LYS A 158 14.07 11.53 -9.76
N VAL A 159 13.11 10.63 -9.51
CA VAL A 159 13.35 9.43 -8.70
C VAL A 159 14.41 8.56 -9.36
N PHE A 160 14.35 8.35 -10.67
CA PHE A 160 15.37 7.61 -11.43
C PHE A 160 16.75 8.33 -11.45
N SER A 161 16.78 9.66 -11.42
CA SER A 161 18.02 10.44 -11.28
C SER A 161 18.67 10.32 -9.91
N TYR A 162 17.88 10.37 -8.83
CA TYR A 162 18.39 10.37 -7.45
C TYR A 162 18.68 8.97 -6.89
N ILE A 163 18.03 7.94 -7.44
CA ILE A 163 18.08 6.55 -6.95
C ILE A 163 18.56 5.66 -8.10
N ASP A 164 19.86 5.70 -8.33
CA ASP A 164 20.57 4.96 -9.38
C ASP A 164 20.91 3.51 -9.00
N ASP A 165 20.92 3.18 -7.70
CA ASP A 165 21.32 1.86 -7.17
C ASP A 165 20.24 1.18 -6.29
N GLY A 166 19.05 1.79 -6.19
CA GLY A 166 17.95 1.26 -5.39
C GLY A 166 17.13 0.23 -6.15
N HIS A 167 16.51 -0.72 -5.44
CA HIS A 167 15.55 -1.66 -6.06
C HIS A 167 14.16 -1.05 -6.05
N MET A 168 13.43 -1.03 -7.18
CA MET A 168 12.14 -0.35 -7.24
C MET A 168 11.11 -1.06 -8.14
N ALA A 169 9.97 -1.39 -7.55
CA ALA A 169 8.69 -1.56 -8.24
C ALA A 169 7.64 -0.71 -7.50
N VAL A 170 7.02 0.23 -8.19
CA VAL A 170 6.18 1.27 -7.57
C VAL A 170 4.83 1.36 -8.26
N ALA A 171 3.79 1.49 -7.43
CA ALA A 171 2.49 1.95 -7.86
C ALA A 171 2.13 3.25 -7.11
N LEU A 172 1.86 4.30 -7.87
CA LEU A 172 1.46 5.61 -7.38
C LEU A 172 0.03 5.89 -7.82
N GLY A 173 -0.87 6.10 -6.86
CA GLY A 173 -2.26 6.48 -7.10
C GLY A 173 -2.49 7.95 -6.79
N GLU A 174 -3.17 8.65 -7.70
CA GLU A 174 -3.55 10.04 -7.52
C GLU A 174 -5.06 10.21 -7.73
N LYS A 175 -5.75 10.72 -6.71
CA LYS A 175 -7.15 11.16 -6.81
C LYS A 175 -7.18 12.64 -7.18
N LEU A 176 -7.64 12.93 -8.39
CA LEU A 176 -7.97 14.27 -8.87
C LEU A 176 -9.47 14.53 -8.67
N LYS A 177 -9.92 15.78 -8.87
CA LYS A 177 -11.33 16.18 -8.67
C LYS A 177 -12.33 15.21 -9.31
N SER A 178 -12.16 14.90 -10.60
CA SER A 178 -13.11 14.10 -11.38
C SER A 178 -12.62 12.71 -11.79
N LYS A 179 -11.35 12.38 -11.57
CA LYS A 179 -10.75 11.12 -12.03
C LYS A 179 -9.63 10.66 -11.11
N SER A 180 -9.30 9.38 -11.19
CA SER A 180 -8.12 8.82 -10.54
C SER A 180 -7.10 8.40 -11.59
N VAL A 181 -5.82 8.50 -11.25
CA VAL A 181 -4.71 8.16 -12.15
C VAL A 181 -3.77 7.24 -11.41
N LEU A 182 -3.44 6.12 -12.04
CA LEU A 182 -2.42 5.19 -11.62
C LEU A 182 -1.16 5.43 -12.45
N TYR A 183 -0.02 5.51 -11.77
CA TYR A 183 1.29 5.45 -12.39
C TYR A 183 1.99 4.18 -11.91
N LEU A 184 2.47 3.37 -12.85
CA LEU A 184 3.28 2.18 -12.57
C LEU A 184 4.66 2.38 -13.19
N PHE A 185 5.71 2.08 -12.44
CA PHE A 185 7.08 2.11 -12.93
C PHE A 185 7.96 1.17 -12.11
N ARG A 186 9.04 0.69 -12.71
CA ARG A 186 10.02 -0.18 -12.06
C ARG A 186 11.39 -0.07 -12.72
N ASN A 187 12.39 -0.60 -12.04
CA ASN A 187 13.70 -0.91 -12.61
C ASN A 187 13.93 -2.44 -12.66
N GLU A 188 15.09 -2.87 -13.13
CA GLU A 188 15.45 -4.27 -13.39
C GLU A 188 15.34 -5.19 -12.15
N HIS A 189 15.38 -4.65 -10.94
CA HIS A 189 15.54 -5.45 -9.73
C HIS A 189 14.24 -6.05 -9.15
N ARG A 190 13.07 -5.51 -9.50
CA ARG A 190 11.81 -5.89 -8.86
C ARG A 190 10.66 -6.06 -9.85
N PRO A 191 10.05 -7.26 -9.92
CA PRO A 191 8.95 -7.51 -10.84
C PRO A 191 7.70 -6.70 -10.48
N LEU A 192 7.01 -6.26 -11.54
CA LEU A 192 5.66 -5.72 -11.47
C LEU A 192 4.91 -6.17 -12.71
N TRP A 193 3.83 -6.92 -12.49
CA TRP A 193 3.01 -7.49 -13.54
C TRP A 193 1.73 -6.68 -13.69
N VAL A 194 1.28 -6.51 -14.94
CA VAL A 194 0.01 -5.87 -15.28
C VAL A 194 -0.87 -6.88 -16.02
N ILE A 195 -2.11 -6.99 -15.57
CA ILE A 195 -3.10 -7.92 -16.07
C ILE A 195 -4.26 -7.13 -16.67
N ASP A 196 -4.46 -7.26 -17.98
CA ASP A 196 -5.59 -6.70 -18.69
C ASP A 196 -6.80 -7.64 -18.57
N VAL A 197 -7.78 -7.19 -17.79
CA VAL A 197 -9.12 -7.79 -17.67
C VAL A 197 -10.19 -6.74 -17.96
N THR A 198 -9.89 -5.77 -18.82
CA THR A 198 -10.82 -4.68 -19.19
C THR A 198 -12.09 -5.20 -19.87
N LYS A 199 -11.96 -6.26 -20.68
CA LYS A 199 -13.10 -6.91 -21.33
C LYS A 199 -14.02 -7.62 -20.33
N SER A 200 -13.47 -8.35 -19.36
CA SER A 200 -14.25 -9.16 -18.40
C SER A 200 -14.69 -8.38 -17.15
N LEU A 201 -13.80 -7.58 -16.56
CA LEU A 201 -14.03 -6.85 -15.30
C LEU A 201 -14.00 -5.33 -15.44
N GLY A 202 -13.57 -4.78 -16.59
CA GLY A 202 -13.50 -3.33 -16.79
C GLY A 202 -12.24 -2.67 -16.20
N GLN A 203 -11.21 -3.47 -15.88
CA GLN A 203 -10.08 -3.03 -15.06
C GLN A 203 -8.75 -3.57 -15.57
N PHE A 204 -7.67 -2.83 -15.26
CA PHE A 204 -6.32 -3.37 -15.24
C PHE A 204 -5.96 -3.69 -13.80
N PHE A 205 -5.41 -4.88 -13.56
CA PHE A 205 -4.82 -5.26 -12.28
C PHE A 205 -3.30 -5.13 -12.35
N PHE A 206 -2.66 -4.88 -11.21
CA PHE A 206 -1.21 -4.95 -11.08
C PHE A 206 -0.83 -5.72 -9.82
N ILE A 207 0.25 -6.50 -9.91
CA ILE A 207 0.74 -7.35 -8.81
C ILE A 207 2.26 -7.49 -8.88
N SER A 208 2.91 -7.66 -7.73
CA SER A 208 4.36 -7.88 -7.67
C SER A 208 4.77 -9.34 -7.99
N ASP A 209 3.84 -10.28 -7.96
CA ASP A 209 4.10 -11.71 -8.18
C ASP A 209 2.94 -12.34 -8.94
N ILE A 210 3.24 -13.07 -10.01
CA ILE A 210 2.22 -13.65 -10.88
C ILE A 210 1.46 -14.79 -10.19
N SER A 211 2.09 -15.50 -9.24
CA SER A 211 1.45 -16.61 -8.52
C SER A 211 0.20 -16.15 -7.77
N PHE A 212 0.19 -14.91 -7.26
CA PHE A 212 -0.96 -14.33 -6.56
C PHE A 212 -2.21 -14.37 -7.43
N TRP A 213 -2.05 -14.05 -8.71
CA TRP A 213 -3.13 -14.05 -9.67
C TRP A 213 -3.63 -15.47 -9.95
N GLU A 214 -2.72 -16.39 -10.22
CA GLU A 214 -3.07 -17.76 -10.59
C GLU A 214 -3.77 -18.51 -9.45
N GLU A 215 -3.21 -18.44 -8.24
CA GLU A 215 -3.80 -19.03 -7.04
C GLU A 215 -5.17 -18.41 -6.71
N SER A 216 -5.32 -17.09 -6.88
CA SER A 216 -6.60 -16.41 -6.63
C SER A 216 -7.67 -16.82 -7.64
N LEU A 217 -7.32 -17.00 -8.92
CA LEU A 217 -8.25 -17.49 -9.93
C LEU A 217 -8.69 -18.93 -9.66
N GLU A 218 -7.75 -19.78 -9.25
CA GLU A 218 -8.04 -21.17 -8.88
C GLU A 218 -8.99 -21.25 -7.68
N GLU A 219 -8.70 -20.51 -6.61
CA GLU A 219 -9.52 -20.48 -5.39
C GLU A 219 -10.94 -19.96 -5.65
N LEU A 220 -11.08 -18.94 -6.53
CA LEU A 220 -12.38 -18.42 -6.95
C LEU A 220 -13.06 -19.23 -8.06
N LYS A 221 -12.41 -20.29 -8.57
CA LYS A 221 -12.88 -21.10 -9.70
C LYS A 221 -13.20 -20.26 -10.94
N ILE A 222 -12.44 -19.18 -11.16
CA ILE A 222 -12.57 -18.31 -12.33
C ILE A 222 -11.73 -18.89 -13.46
N LYS A 223 -12.37 -19.31 -14.55
CA LYS A 223 -11.63 -19.79 -15.73
C LYS A 223 -10.81 -18.65 -16.33
N LYS A 224 -9.52 -18.89 -16.60
CA LYS A 224 -8.67 -17.99 -17.40
C LYS A 224 -9.38 -17.74 -18.74
N THR A 225 -9.75 -16.50 -19.01
CA THR A 225 -10.39 -16.15 -20.28
C THR A 225 -9.34 -16.05 -21.38
N ARG A 226 -9.64 -16.47 -22.61
CA ARG A 226 -8.74 -16.27 -23.78
C ARG A 226 -8.38 -14.81 -24.06
N ASN A 227 -9.11 -13.87 -23.46
CA ASN A 227 -8.95 -12.43 -23.64
C ASN A 227 -8.06 -11.76 -22.58
N GLN A 228 -7.61 -12.51 -21.57
CA GLN A 228 -6.71 -11.99 -20.56
C GLN A 228 -5.30 -11.84 -21.14
N LYS A 229 -4.74 -10.64 -21.05
CA LYS A 229 -3.34 -10.41 -21.38
C LYS A 229 -2.57 -10.07 -20.12
N ILE A 230 -1.40 -10.69 -19.96
CA ILE A 230 -0.53 -10.52 -18.80
C ILE A 230 0.81 -10.06 -19.34
N PHE A 231 1.35 -8.99 -18.75
CA PHE A 231 2.62 -8.41 -19.15
C PHE A 231 3.44 -8.13 -17.91
N GLU A 232 4.73 -8.42 -17.96
CA GLU A 232 5.66 -7.79 -17.03
C GLU A 232 5.86 -6.34 -17.49
N LEU A 233 5.76 -5.39 -16.55
CA LEU A 233 5.97 -3.99 -16.83
C LEU A 233 7.41 -3.79 -17.32
N PRO A 234 7.64 -3.17 -18.50
CA PRO A 234 8.99 -2.91 -18.97
C PRO A 234 9.77 -2.05 -17.98
N GLU A 235 11.06 -2.35 -17.88
CA GLU A 235 12.01 -1.59 -17.06
C GLU A 235 12.14 -0.17 -17.59
N ASN A 236 12.32 0.80 -16.69
CA ASN A 236 12.54 2.21 -17.06
C ASN A 236 11.40 2.81 -17.91
N GLN A 237 10.20 2.24 -17.83
CA GLN A 237 9.00 2.77 -18.48
C GLN A 237 7.96 3.17 -17.42
N ILE A 238 7.30 4.31 -17.63
CA ILE A 238 6.17 4.77 -16.81
C ILE A 238 4.87 4.46 -17.56
N TRP A 239 3.99 3.69 -16.94
CA TRP A 239 2.61 3.50 -17.43
C TRP A 239 1.67 4.39 -16.64
N LYS A 240 0.97 5.28 -17.35
CA LYS A 240 -0.04 6.18 -16.79
C LYS A 240 -1.41 5.72 -17.24
N ILE A 241 -2.24 5.30 -16.29
CA ILE A 241 -3.55 4.71 -16.54
C ILE A 241 -4.60 5.51 -15.79
N GLN A 242 -5.53 6.13 -16.51
CA GLN A 242 -6.64 6.85 -15.90
C GLN A 242 -7.78 5.88 -15.55
N SER A 243 -8.63 6.24 -14.60
CA SER A 243 -9.79 5.43 -14.16
C SER A 243 -10.82 5.16 -15.27
N ASN A 244 -10.79 5.92 -16.37
CA ASN A 244 -11.56 5.66 -17.59
C ASN A 244 -10.83 4.75 -18.60
N LEU A 245 -9.74 4.11 -18.18
CA LEU A 245 -8.87 3.23 -18.97
C LEU A 245 -8.09 3.94 -20.10
N LYS A 246 -8.02 5.28 -20.12
CA LYS A 246 -7.07 5.99 -20.99
C LYS A 246 -5.65 5.65 -20.53
N PHE A 247 -4.85 5.16 -21.45
CA PHE A 247 -3.56 4.54 -21.17
C PHE A 247 -2.46 5.23 -21.99
N GLU A 248 -1.40 5.67 -21.31
CA GLU A 248 -0.25 6.37 -21.89
C GLU A 248 1.04 5.74 -21.36
N LYS A 249 2.07 5.60 -22.22
CA LYS A 249 3.40 5.09 -21.85
C LYS A 249 4.44 6.17 -22.06
N TYR A 250 5.43 6.21 -21.18
CA TYR A 250 6.56 7.14 -21.25
C TYR A 250 7.85 6.39 -20.96
N GLU A 251 8.90 6.64 -21.72
CA GLU A 251 10.24 6.09 -21.43
C GLU A 251 10.99 7.03 -20.48
N ILE A 252 11.79 6.45 -19.59
CA ILE A 252 12.82 7.19 -18.85
C ILE A 252 14.07 7.24 -19.73
N GLU A 253 14.45 8.44 -20.16
CA GLU A 253 15.62 8.61 -21.02
C GLU A 253 16.93 8.58 -20.20
N GLU A 254 18.07 8.29 -20.83
CA GLU A 254 19.38 8.33 -20.16
C GLU A 254 19.71 9.72 -19.59
N LYS A 255 19.20 10.80 -20.20
CA LYS A 255 19.34 12.16 -19.63
C LYS A 255 18.66 12.29 -18.26
N ASP A 256 17.58 11.53 -18.02
CA ASP A 256 16.82 11.53 -16.78
C ASP A 256 17.50 10.71 -15.67
N LYS A 257 18.49 9.88 -16.02
CA LYS A 257 19.31 9.11 -15.07
C LYS A 257 20.59 9.84 -14.64
N LYS A 258 20.90 11.00 -15.23
CA LYS A 258 22.06 11.78 -14.80
C LYS A 258 21.89 12.23 -13.36
N ILE A 259 22.89 11.98 -12.52
CA ILE A 259 22.91 12.43 -11.14
C ILE A 259 22.88 13.97 -11.14
N ILE A 260 21.82 14.54 -10.60
CA ILE A 260 21.71 15.99 -10.42
C ILE A 260 22.52 16.37 -9.17
N GLU A 261 23.39 17.38 -9.28
CA GLU A 261 24.05 17.97 -8.11
C GLU A 261 22.98 18.46 -7.13
N MET A 262 23.00 17.91 -5.93
CA MET A 262 22.04 18.26 -4.89
C MET A 262 22.46 19.56 -4.22
N ASP A 263 21.65 20.59 -4.33
CA ASP A 263 21.75 21.73 -3.41
C ASP A 263 21.36 21.28 -1.99
N PHE A 264 21.99 21.86 -0.96
CA PHE A 264 21.75 21.52 0.44
C PHE A 264 20.47 22.15 1.02
N GLY A 265 19.63 22.77 0.18
CA GLY A 265 18.36 23.36 0.60
C GLY A 265 17.35 22.30 1.01
N THR A 266 16.64 22.55 2.11
CA THR A 266 15.52 21.70 2.54
C THR A 266 14.25 22.10 1.80
N ILE A 267 13.56 21.12 1.22
CA ILE A 267 12.27 21.28 0.55
C ILE A 267 11.17 20.94 1.57
N ASN A 268 10.39 21.96 1.92
CA ASN A 268 9.19 21.80 2.74
C ASN A 268 7.95 21.82 1.84
N LEU A 269 7.23 20.70 1.80
CA LEU A 269 6.02 20.56 1.00
C LEU A 269 4.85 21.25 1.69
N LYS A 270 4.17 22.14 0.95
CA LYS A 270 3.00 22.85 1.47
C LYS A 270 1.86 21.88 1.77
N ASN A 271 1.22 22.05 2.92
CA ASN A 271 -0.03 21.37 3.23
C ASN A 271 -1.10 21.80 2.24
N LYS A 272 -1.68 20.82 1.55
CA LYS A 272 -2.81 21.01 0.65
C LYS A 272 -4.13 20.82 1.40
N PRO A 273 -5.21 21.53 1.02
CA PRO A 273 -6.53 21.27 1.60
C PRO A 273 -7.04 19.88 1.18
N PHE A 274 -7.87 19.28 2.03
CA PHE A 274 -8.63 18.08 1.67
C PHE A 274 -9.66 18.43 0.60
N LEU A 275 -9.57 17.78 -0.56
CA LEU A 275 -10.50 17.94 -1.67
C LEU A 275 -11.58 16.86 -1.70
N ASN A 276 -11.37 15.79 -0.94
CA ASN A 276 -12.18 14.58 -0.95
C ASN A 276 -12.44 14.17 0.50
N GLU A 277 -13.60 13.56 0.73
CA GLU A 277 -13.91 12.94 2.01
C GLU A 277 -12.95 11.77 2.24
N LEU A 278 -12.26 11.78 3.39
CA LEU A 278 -11.33 10.74 3.80
C LEU A 278 -12.04 9.78 4.74
N ILE A 279 -12.09 8.51 4.37
CA ILE A 279 -12.64 7.42 5.18
C ILE A 279 -11.47 6.60 5.70
N THR A 280 -11.21 6.74 7.00
CA THR A 280 -10.12 6.06 7.71
C THR A 280 -10.46 5.91 9.18
N LYS A 281 -9.83 4.94 9.85
CA LYS A 281 -9.81 4.81 11.32
C LYS A 281 -8.47 5.24 11.91
N LEU A 282 -7.71 6.03 11.16
CA LEU A 282 -6.42 6.52 11.59
C LEU A 282 -6.51 8.01 11.96
N ASP A 283 -5.74 8.42 12.97
CA ASP A 283 -5.57 9.84 13.30
C ASP A 283 -4.55 10.51 12.36
N SER A 284 -4.23 11.79 12.63
CA SER A 284 -3.29 12.58 11.82
C SER A 284 -1.85 12.05 11.82
N GLU A 285 -1.52 11.16 12.75
CA GLU A 285 -0.22 10.51 12.87
C GLU A 285 -0.27 9.04 12.44
N ASP A 286 -1.32 8.67 11.70
CA ASP A 286 -1.60 7.32 11.22
C ASP A 286 -1.74 6.27 12.35
N ARG A 287 -2.01 6.67 13.61
CA ARG A 287 -2.28 5.74 14.71
C ARG A 287 -3.73 5.27 14.64
N ILE A 288 -3.99 4.01 15.01
CA ILE A 288 -5.35 3.46 15.04
C ILE A 288 -6.17 4.21 16.09
N VAL A 289 -7.40 4.57 15.74
CA VAL A 289 -8.41 5.15 16.64
C VAL A 289 -9.44 4.07 16.93
N LEU A 290 -9.44 3.55 18.16
CA LEU A 290 -10.40 2.54 18.58
C LEU A 290 -11.63 3.18 19.21
N THR A 291 -12.82 2.77 18.78
CA THR A 291 -14.04 3.14 19.49
C THR A 291 -14.25 2.26 20.73
N GLN A 292 -15.07 2.69 21.69
CA GLN A 292 -15.48 1.83 22.82
C GLN A 292 -16.09 0.49 22.38
N LYS A 293 -16.77 0.47 21.22
CA LYS A 293 -17.32 -0.75 20.64
C LYS A 293 -16.20 -1.68 20.15
N ASP A 294 -15.18 -1.13 19.50
CA ASP A 294 -14.00 -1.88 19.05
C ASP A 294 -13.27 -2.47 20.25
N LEU A 295 -13.01 -1.69 21.30
CA LEU A 295 -12.38 -2.16 22.55
C LEU A 295 -13.15 -3.31 23.20
N LYS A 296 -14.49 -3.21 23.30
CA LYS A 296 -15.34 -4.30 23.82
C LYS A 296 -15.23 -5.56 22.97
N GLN A 297 -15.19 -5.42 21.65
CA GLN A 297 -15.06 -6.55 20.73
C GLN A 297 -13.68 -7.22 20.84
N TYR A 298 -12.60 -6.44 20.90
CA TYR A 298 -11.23 -6.93 21.12
C TYR A 298 -11.13 -7.70 22.44
N CYS A 299 -11.61 -7.11 23.54
CA CYS A 299 -11.65 -7.75 24.86
C CYS A 299 -12.44 -9.07 24.86
N SER A 300 -13.58 -9.11 24.16
CA SER A 300 -14.37 -10.34 24.03
C SER A 300 -13.60 -11.45 23.30
N LYS A 301 -12.94 -11.09 22.18
CA LYS A 301 -12.16 -12.02 21.36
C LYS A 301 -10.91 -12.55 22.07
N LEU A 302 -10.23 -11.68 22.83
CA LEU A 302 -9.15 -12.06 23.76
C LEU A 302 -9.62 -13.11 24.77
N LYS A 303 -10.78 -12.89 25.41
CA LYS A 303 -11.38 -13.85 26.36
C LYS A 303 -11.69 -15.19 25.69
N GLU A 304 -12.20 -15.17 24.46
CA GLU A 304 -12.49 -16.40 23.70
C GLU A 304 -11.21 -17.17 23.35
N ASN A 305 -10.17 -16.48 22.86
CA ASN A 305 -8.88 -17.09 22.54
C ASN A 305 -8.20 -17.68 23.79
N LEU A 306 -8.22 -16.97 24.92
CA LEU A 306 -7.71 -17.48 26.20
C LEU A 306 -8.46 -18.74 26.66
N LYS A 307 -9.79 -18.81 26.46
CA LYS A 307 -10.57 -20.03 26.74
C LYS A 307 -10.16 -21.20 25.83
N LYS A 308 -9.92 -20.96 24.55
CA LYS A 308 -9.45 -21.99 23.59
C LYS A 308 -8.08 -22.53 23.97
N ILE A 309 -7.14 -21.66 24.35
CA ILE A 309 -5.81 -22.05 24.83
C ILE A 309 -5.92 -22.93 26.09
N LYS A 310 -6.73 -22.51 27.07
CA LYS A 310 -6.94 -23.28 28.32
C LYS A 310 -7.54 -24.68 28.11
N LYS A 311 -8.23 -24.91 26.98
CA LYS A 311 -8.84 -26.21 26.66
C LYS A 311 -7.83 -27.22 26.06
N TYR A 312 -6.64 -26.78 25.65
CA TYR A 312 -5.61 -27.65 25.06
C TYR A 312 -4.67 -28.22 26.14
N LYS A 313 -4.68 -29.55 26.32
CA LYS A 313 -3.89 -30.27 27.33
C LYS A 313 -2.65 -31.00 26.80
N ASN A 314 -2.34 -30.96 25.49
CA ASN A 314 -1.34 -31.84 24.88
C ASN A 314 -0.10 -31.07 24.33
N PRO A 315 1.13 -31.34 24.79
CA PRO A 315 2.29 -30.43 24.60
C PRO A 315 3.02 -30.51 23.26
N ILE A 316 2.77 -31.51 22.41
CA ILE A 316 3.57 -31.71 21.16
C ILE A 316 2.97 -30.97 19.95
N ASN A 317 1.63 -30.88 19.85
CA ASN A 317 0.92 -30.07 18.83
C ASN A 317 0.70 -28.61 19.27
N SER A 318 1.15 -28.24 20.47
CA SER A 318 0.86 -26.95 21.08
C SER A 318 1.76 -25.82 20.56
N LYS A 319 3.01 -26.07 20.14
CA LYS A 319 3.93 -24.98 19.75
C LYS A 319 3.45 -24.16 18.55
N ILE A 320 3.09 -24.82 17.44
CA ILE A 320 2.61 -24.13 16.22
C ILE A 320 1.20 -23.53 16.45
N PHE A 321 0.37 -24.23 17.22
CA PHE A 321 -1.00 -23.79 17.51
C PHE A 321 -1.02 -22.60 18.48
N ILE A 322 -0.25 -22.65 19.57
CA ILE A 322 -0.07 -21.56 20.52
C ILE A 322 0.52 -20.35 19.81
N GLN A 323 1.51 -20.50 18.93
CA GLN A 323 2.09 -19.37 18.20
C GLN A 323 1.03 -18.57 17.44
N LYS A 324 0.12 -19.24 16.72
CA LYS A 324 -0.95 -18.58 15.97
C LYS A 324 -1.91 -17.78 16.86
N TYR A 325 -2.33 -18.34 18.00
CA TYR A 325 -3.21 -17.62 18.93
C TYR A 325 -2.46 -16.59 19.78
N PHE A 326 -1.16 -16.79 19.99
CA PHE A 326 -0.30 -15.86 20.70
C PHE A 326 -0.07 -14.61 19.85
N ASP A 327 0.18 -14.75 18.55
CA ASP A 327 0.27 -13.62 17.62
C ASP A 327 -1.06 -12.82 17.61
N ASP A 328 -2.22 -13.51 17.58
CA ASP A 328 -3.54 -12.86 17.67
C ASP A 328 -3.76 -12.14 19.01
N ILE A 329 -3.36 -12.75 20.13
CA ILE A 329 -3.47 -12.16 21.47
C ILE A 329 -2.54 -10.95 21.61
N LEU A 330 -1.29 -11.08 21.15
CA LEU A 330 -0.28 -10.03 21.22
C LEU A 330 -0.71 -8.82 20.40
N MET A 331 -1.24 -9.02 19.19
CA MET A 331 -1.75 -7.92 18.37
C MET A 331 -2.93 -7.20 19.05
N ASN A 332 -3.90 -7.95 19.58
CA ASN A 332 -5.01 -7.34 20.31
C ASN A 332 -4.54 -6.61 21.59
N MET A 333 -3.50 -7.09 22.26
CA MET A 333 -2.92 -6.43 23.43
C MET A 333 -2.15 -5.16 23.06
N ILE A 334 -1.38 -5.18 21.96
CA ILE A 334 -0.67 -3.99 21.45
C ILE A 334 -1.68 -2.90 21.07
N ASP A 335 -2.77 -3.25 20.40
CA ASP A 335 -3.83 -2.29 20.02
C ASP A 335 -4.50 -1.68 21.26
N ILE A 336 -4.69 -2.45 22.34
CA ILE A 336 -5.23 -1.94 23.62
C ILE A 336 -4.20 -1.06 24.36
N LEU A 337 -2.94 -1.48 24.43
CA LEU A 337 -1.88 -0.72 25.12
C LEU A 337 -1.63 0.65 24.47
N LYS A 338 -1.72 0.74 23.14
CA LYS A 338 -1.60 2.02 22.41
C LYS A 338 -2.70 3.02 22.73
N GLU A 339 -3.90 2.58 23.13
CA GLU A 339 -4.96 3.47 23.60
C GLU A 339 -4.76 3.87 25.07
N ILE A 340 -4.24 2.97 25.91
CA ILE A 340 -3.94 3.29 27.32
C ILE A 340 -2.84 4.35 27.42
N ASP A 341 -1.76 4.23 26.64
CA ASP A 341 -0.69 5.25 26.61
C ASP A 341 -1.19 6.63 26.16
N LYS A 342 -2.22 6.69 25.31
CA LYS A 342 -2.86 7.95 24.89
C LYS A 342 -3.64 8.62 26.03
N GLU A 343 -4.27 7.86 26.93
CA GLU A 343 -4.98 8.43 28.08
C GLU A 343 -4.00 8.96 29.15
N SER A 344 -2.80 8.39 29.26
CA SER A 344 -1.78 8.85 30.21
C SER A 344 -0.99 10.10 29.77
N ASP A 345 -0.91 10.38 28.47
CA ASP A 345 -0.25 11.60 27.94
C ASP A 345 -1.16 12.85 28.00
N VAL A 346 -2.41 12.70 28.44
CA VAL A 346 -3.42 13.78 28.54
C VAL A 346 -3.69 14.20 29.99
N THR A 347 -2.98 13.63 30.97
CA THR A 347 -3.12 13.97 32.41
C THR A 347 -1.92 14.68 32.99
#